data_AF-A0A800XM73-F1
#
_entry.id   AF-A0A800XM73-F1
#
_cell.length_a   1.000
_cell.length_b   1.000
_cell.length_c   1.000
_cell.angle_alpha   90.00
_cell.angle_beta   90.00
_cell.angle_gamma   90.00
#
_symmetry.space_group_name_H-M   'P 1'
#
loop_
_entity.id
_entity.type
_entity.pdbx_description
1 polymer ?
#
loop_
_entity_poly.entity_id
_entity_poly.type
_entity_poly.pdbx_seq_one_letter_code
_entity_poly.pdbx_strand_id
1 'polypeptide(L)'
;MNGNKSPLIGKIDLQHLTPFQRLVLMEVMKIPHGKIITYSQLARQIGHPKADRAVGNAMAKNPAPVIIPCHRVVAKNGLIGV
;
A
#
# COMPACT_ATOMS: atom_id res chain seq x y z
N MET A 1 -4.67 27.11 16.58
CA MET A 1 -5.40 26.58 15.40
C MET A 1 -4.46 25.60 14.68
N ASN A 2 -4.48 24.33 15.09
CA ASN A 2 -3.47 23.37 14.68
C ASN A 2 -3.82 22.87 13.27
N GLY A 3 -3.06 23.32 12.28
CA GLY A 3 -3.15 22.88 10.89
C GLY A 3 -2.83 21.40 10.79
N ASN A 4 -3.86 20.57 10.95
CA ASN A 4 -3.81 19.14 10.67
C ASN A 4 -3.64 18.99 9.15
N LYS A 5 -2.38 18.95 8.69
CA LYS A 5 -2.09 18.64 7.29
C LYS A 5 -2.53 17.20 7.07
N SER A 6 -3.66 17.03 6.40
CA SER A 6 -4.15 15.74 5.93
C SER A 6 -2.99 14.94 5.33
N PRO A 7 -2.82 13.66 5.66
CA PRO A 7 -1.77 12.86 5.05
C PRO A 7 -2.12 12.67 3.57
N LEU A 8 -1.35 13.31 2.69
CA LEU A 8 -1.55 13.27 1.25
C LEU A 8 -0.47 12.43 0.57
N ILE A 9 -0.85 11.59 -0.38
CA ILE A 9 0.05 11.09 -1.43
C ILE A 9 -0.25 11.92 -2.68
N GLY A 10 0.64 12.86 -3.01
CA GLY A 10 0.35 13.85 -4.06
C GLY A 10 -0.86 14.72 -3.71
N LYS A 11 -1.93 14.64 -4.52
CA LYS A 11 -3.23 15.32 -4.28
C LYS A 11 -4.31 14.39 -3.70
N ILE A 12 -3.95 13.17 -3.30
CA ILE A 12 -4.91 12.17 -2.81
C ILE A 12 -5.01 12.27 -1.29
N ASP A 13 -6.22 12.47 -0.79
CA ASP A 13 -6.50 12.49 0.65
C ASP A 13 -6.60 11.06 1.23
N LEU A 14 -5.80 10.80 2.27
CA LEU A 14 -5.79 9.53 2.99
C LEU A 14 -6.40 9.63 4.39
N GLN A 15 -7.08 10.73 4.73
CA GLN A 15 -7.69 10.93 6.05
C GLN A 15 -8.61 9.78 6.47
N HIS A 16 -9.34 9.18 5.53
CA HIS A 16 -10.27 8.08 5.81
C HIS A 16 -9.61 6.70 5.97
N LEU A 17 -8.30 6.61 5.74
CA LEU A 17 -7.56 5.35 5.89
C LEU A 17 -7.02 5.17 7.31
N THR A 18 -6.97 3.91 7.74
CA THR A 18 -6.34 3.52 9.00
C THR A 18 -4.82 3.73 8.94
N PRO A 19 -4.13 3.85 10.09
CA PRO A 19 -2.67 3.96 10.11
C PRO A 19 -1.97 2.82 9.34
N PHE A 20 -2.49 1.60 9.45
CA PHE A 20 -1.97 0.44 8.71
C PHE A 20 -2.16 0.57 7.21
N GLN A 21 -3.35 1.00 6.75
CA GLN A 21 -3.60 1.24 5.33
C GLN A 21 -2.67 2.30 4.76
N ARG A 22 -2.49 3.42 5.46
CA ARG A 22 -1.55 4.47 5.04
C ARG A 22 -0.13 3.95 4.95
N LEU A 23 0.33 3.20 5.95
CA LEU A 23 1.66 2.59 5.96
C LEU A 23 1.87 1.69 4.74
N VAL A 24 0.92 0.81 4.45
CA VAL A 24 0.95 -0.08 3.27
C VAL A 24 1.04 0.74 1.98
N LEU A 25 0.14 1.70 1.76
CA LEU A 25 0.11 2.47 0.51
C LEU A 25 1.35 3.35 0.33
N MET A 26 1.89 3.93 1.41
CA MET A 26 3.15 4.68 1.36
C MET A 26 4.33 3.79 0.99
N GLU A 27 4.37 2.54 1.46
CA GLU A 27 5.44 1.61 1.10
C GLU A 27 5.31 1.13 -0.35
N VAL A 28 4.10 0.89 -0.83
CA VAL A 28 3.82 0.55 -2.24
C VAL A 28 4.31 1.62 -3.20
N MET A 29 4.17 2.90 -2.85
CA MET A 29 4.67 4.02 -3.65
C MET A 29 6.19 4.02 -3.86
N LYS A 30 6.95 3.35 -2.99
CA LYS A 30 8.41 3.26 -3.12
C LYS A 30 8.87 2.21 -4.13
N ILE A 31 7.96 1.34 -4.60
CA ILE A 31 8.30 0.30 -5.57
C ILE A 31 8.61 0.96 -6.93
N PRO A 32 9.82 0.83 -7.47
CA PRO A 32 10.19 1.49 -8.73
C PRO A 32 9.51 0.84 -9.93
N HIS A 33 9.47 1.57 -11.06
CA HIS A 33 8.95 1.03 -12.32
C HIS A 33 9.74 -0.22 -12.76
N GLY A 34 9.04 -1.19 -13.35
CA GLY A 34 9.63 -2.45 -13.81
C GLY A 34 10.01 -3.42 -12.69
N LYS A 35 9.70 -3.12 -11.43
CA LYS A 35 9.86 -4.04 -10.30
C LYS A 35 8.51 -4.44 -9.73
N ILE A 36 8.46 -5.69 -9.27
CA ILE A 36 7.34 -6.26 -8.52
C ILE A 36 7.86 -6.81 -7.20
N ILE A 37 7.01 -6.81 -6.18
CA ILE A 37 7.24 -7.48 -4.90
C ILE A 37 6.03 -8.33 -4.55
N THR A 38 6.17 -9.23 -3.59
CA THR A 38 5.04 -10.02 -3.09
C THR A 38 4.36 -9.36 -1.90
N TYR A 39 3.10 -9.72 -1.62
CA TYR A 39 2.42 -9.32 -0.37
C TYR A 39 3.25 -9.64 0.88
N SER A 40 3.93 -10.79 0.90
CA SER A 40 4.79 -11.19 2.03
C SER A 40 6.07 -10.36 2.14
N GLN A 41 6.67 -9.96 1.01
CA GLN A 41 7.80 -9.04 1.01
C GLN A 41 7.38 -7.66 1.54
N LEU A 42 6.24 -7.15 1.08
CA LEU A 42 5.69 -5.88 1.54
C LEU A 42 5.35 -5.93 3.04
N ALA A 43 4.70 -6.99 3.49
CA ALA A 43 4.38 -7.22 4.90
C ALA A 43 5.65 -7.23 5.78
N ARG A 44 6.74 -7.83 5.30
CA ARG A 44 8.04 -7.82 5.99
C ARG A 44 8.67 -6.42 5.99
N GLN A 45 8.60 -5.67 4.89
CA GLN A 45 9.16 -4.31 4.79
C GLN A 45 8.50 -3.33 5.77
N ILE A 46 7.19 -3.45 5.97
CA ILE A 46 6.45 -2.60 6.92
C ILE A 46 6.53 -3.10 8.38
N GLY A 47 7.37 -4.09 8.69
CA GLY A 47 7.55 -4.60 10.05
C GLY A 47 6.45 -5.55 10.54
N HIS A 48 5.59 -6.05 9.66
CA HIS A 48 4.50 -6.99 10.00
C HIS A 48 4.58 -8.30 9.18
N PRO A 49 5.59 -9.18 9.38
CA PRO A 49 5.85 -10.33 8.51
C PRO A 49 4.73 -11.39 8.37
N LYS A 50 3.68 -11.32 9.19
CA LYS A 50 2.51 -12.23 9.16
C LYS A 50 1.25 -11.55 8.59
N ALA A 51 1.37 -10.34 8.06
CA ALA A 51 0.23 -9.51 7.68
C ALA A 51 -0.14 -9.57 6.19
N ASP A 52 0.31 -10.58 5.44
CA ASP A 52 0.10 -10.71 3.99
C ASP A 52 -1.36 -10.45 3.56
N ARG A 53 -2.32 -11.08 4.23
CA ARG A 53 -3.76 -10.88 3.97
C ARG A 53 -4.24 -9.47 4.32
N ALA A 54 -3.75 -8.91 5.43
CA ALA A 54 -4.10 -7.55 5.83
C ALA A 54 -3.54 -6.52 4.84
N VAL A 55 -2.35 -6.75 4.30
CA VAL A 55 -1.76 -5.95 3.22
C VAL A 55 -2.64 -6.01 1.97
N GLY A 56 -3.12 -7.20 1.58
CA GLY A 56 -4.09 -7.36 0.50
C GLY A 56 -5.37 -6.54 0.72
N ASN A 57 -5.98 -6.67 1.89
CA ASN A 57 -7.18 -5.90 2.25
C ASN A 57 -6.92 -4.38 2.27
N ALA A 58 -5.74 -3.94 2.69
CA ALA A 58 -5.36 -2.53 2.67
C ALA A 58 -5.21 -2.01 1.22
N MET A 59 -4.62 -2.82 0.33
CA MET A 59 -4.53 -2.49 -1.09
C MET A 59 -5.90 -2.44 -1.77
N ALA A 60 -6.85 -3.31 -1.40
CA ALA A 60 -8.23 -3.26 -1.90
C ALA A 60 -8.99 -1.97 -1.50
N LYS A 61 -8.48 -1.23 -0.50
CA LYS A 61 -8.98 0.09 -0.08
C LYS A 61 -8.19 1.25 -0.68
N ASN A 62 -7.37 0.99 -1.70
CA ASN A 62 -6.60 2.02 -2.39
C ASN A 62 -7.54 3.06 -3.05
N PRO A 63 -7.52 4.33 -2.61
CA PRO A 63 -8.39 5.37 -3.17
C PRO A 63 -7.95 5.85 -4.57
N ALA A 64 -6.76 5.47 -5.03
CA ALA A 64 -6.22 5.91 -6.31
C ALA A 64 -5.36 4.82 -7.00
N PRO A 65 -5.97 3.78 -7.59
CA PRO A 65 -5.26 2.67 -8.23
C PRO A 65 -4.33 3.06 -9.39
N VAL A 66 -4.57 4.21 -10.02
CA VAL A 66 -3.74 4.74 -11.12
C VAL A 66 -2.45 5.36 -10.61
N ILE A 67 -2.50 6.02 -9.45
CA ILE A 67 -1.37 6.76 -8.88
C ILE A 67 -0.56 5.85 -7.95
N ILE A 68 -1.26 5.10 -7.10
CA ILE A 68 -0.65 4.17 -6.15
C ILE A 68 -0.48 2.82 -6.85
N PRO A 69 0.77 2.36 -7.11
CA PRO A 69 1.06 1.27 -8.03
C PRO A 69 0.79 -0.12 -7.41
N CYS A 70 -0.45 -0.38 -6.98
CA CYS A 70 -0.86 -1.63 -6.34
C CYS A 70 -0.68 -2.86 -7.25
N HIS A 71 -0.71 -2.69 -8.57
CA HIS A 71 -0.40 -3.73 -9.56
C HIS A 71 1.05 -4.26 -9.47
N ARG A 72 1.95 -3.58 -8.75
CA ARG A 72 3.33 -4.04 -8.53
C ARG A 72 3.47 -5.00 -7.35
N VAL A 73 2.38 -5.27 -6.64
CA VAL A 73 2.37 -6.22 -5.53
C VAL A 73 1.56 -7.45 -5.95
N VAL A 74 2.19 -8.62 -5.88
CA VAL A 74 1.62 -9.88 -6.36
C VAL A 74 1.58 -10.94 -5.26
N ALA A 75 0.77 -11.99 -5.46
CA ALA A 75 0.85 -13.19 -4.63
C ALA A 75 2.21 -13.88 -4.83
N LYS A 76 2.65 -14.62 -3.81
CA LYS A 76 3.92 -15.38 -3.82
C LYS A 76 4.00 -16.39 -4.98
N ASN A 77 2.86 -16.73 -5.56
CA ASN A 77 2.70 -17.72 -6.62
C ASN A 77 2.69 -17.08 -8.02
N GLY A 78 2.97 -15.78 -8.14
CA GLY A 78 2.91 -15.03 -9.41
C GLY A 78 1.49 -14.61 -9.83
N LEU A 79 0.46 -14.97 -9.08
CA LEU A 79 -0.90 -14.50 -9.30
C LEU A 79 -1.04 -13.05 -8.84
N ILE A 80 -1.70 -12.20 -9.62
CA ILE A 80 -2.09 -10.85 -9.20
C ILE A 80 -3.15 -11.02 -8.11
N GLY A 81 -2.92 -10.45 -6.92
CA GLY A 81 -3.93 -10.48 -5.86
C GLY A 81 -5.06 -9.51 -6.18
N VAL A 82 -6.29 -9.97 -5.98
CA VAL A 82 -7.55 -9.23 -6.18
C VAL A 82 -7.89 -8.44 -4.92
#